data_AF-A0A4U9U1W8-F1
#
_entry.id   AF-A0A4U9U1W8-F1
#
_cell.length_a   1.000
_cell.length_b   1.000
_cell.length_c   1.000
_cell.angle_alpha   90.00
_cell.angle_beta   90.00
_cell.angle_gamma   90.00
#
_symmetry.space_group_name_H-M   'P 1'
#
loop_
_entity.id
_entity.type
_entity.pdbx_description
1 polymer ?
#
loop_
_entity_poly.entity_id
_entity_poly.type
_entity_poly.pdbx_seq_one_letter_code
_entity_poly.pdbx_strand_id
1 'polypeptide(L)'
;MTEDSFDDSQRQVKALKAAGKGQTQPIRHIAFVCDAGMGSSAMGATTFRKRLEKAGVPISVKHYAIENIPPEADLIVTHSSLEGRAERVSDKPKVLISNYLGDSNLDRLLEQLVATHSEKEAV
;
A
#
# COMPACT_ATOMS: atom_id res chain seq x y z
N MET A 1 -34.14 -5.07 34.49
CA MET A 1 -34.49 -4.57 33.15
C MET A 1 -33.33 -3.68 32.72
N THR A 2 -32.17 -4.24 32.43
CA THR A 2 -31.65 -4.78 31.15
C THR A 2 -30.52 -3.85 30.73
N GLU A 3 -29.34 -4.09 31.30
CA GLU A 3 -28.04 -3.63 30.82
C GLU A 3 -27.69 -4.47 29.59
N ASP A 4 -28.09 -4.03 28.39
CA ASP A 4 -27.66 -4.68 27.14
C ASP A 4 -27.74 -3.66 25.99
N SER A 5 -26.88 -2.63 26.04
CA SER A 5 -26.83 -1.58 25.01
C SER A 5 -25.41 -1.19 24.59
N PHE A 6 -24.38 -1.91 25.04
CA PHE A 6 -22.98 -1.67 24.66
C PHE A 6 -22.37 -2.76 23.78
N ASP A 7 -23.02 -3.93 23.64
CA ASP A 7 -22.50 -5.05 22.83
C ASP A 7 -22.77 -4.90 21.32
N ASP A 8 -23.81 -4.16 20.93
CA ASP A 8 -24.22 -4.03 19.52
C ASP A 8 -23.26 -3.16 18.69
N SER A 9 -22.58 -2.21 19.33
CA SER A 9 -21.61 -1.31 18.68
C SER A 9 -20.35 -2.00 18.19
N GLN A 10 -19.98 -3.16 18.77
CA GLN A 10 -18.79 -3.90 18.35
C GLN A 10 -19.03 -4.86 17.17
N ARG A 11 -20.29 -5.27 16.92
CA ARG A 11 -20.60 -6.17 15.81
C ARG A 11 -20.74 -5.47 14.47
N GLN A 12 -21.25 -4.24 14.45
CA GLN A 12 -21.46 -3.52 13.20
C GLN A 12 -20.13 -3.06 12.56
N VAL A 13 -19.09 -2.78 13.36
CA VAL A 13 -17.75 -2.45 12.83
C VAL A 13 -16.99 -3.65 12.26
N LYS A 14 -17.37 -4.89 12.64
CA LYS A 14 -16.70 -6.11 12.19
C LYS A 14 -17.20 -6.59 10.82
N ALA A 15 -18.48 -6.32 10.50
CA ALA A 15 -19.08 -6.69 9.22
C ALA A 15 -18.68 -5.77 8.06
N LEU A 16 -18.52 -4.47 8.31
CA LEU A 16 -18.06 -3.51 7.28
C LEU A 16 -16.59 -3.69 6.89
N LYS A 17 -15.76 -4.31 7.74
CA LYS A 17 -14.35 -4.64 7.42
C LYS A 17 -14.19 -5.88 6.51
N ALA A 18 -15.22 -6.73 6.38
CA ALA A 18 -15.11 -7.99 5.65
C ALA A 18 -15.26 -7.84 4.12
N ALA A 19 -15.78 -6.71 3.61
CA ALA A 19 -15.92 -6.45 2.18
C ALA A 19 -14.61 -5.95 1.51
N GLY A 20 -13.57 -5.65 2.29
CA GLY A 20 -12.25 -5.25 1.81
C GLY A 20 -11.22 -6.38 1.79
N LYS A 21 -11.64 -7.64 1.88
CA LYS A 21 -10.77 -8.84 1.88
C LYS A 21 -10.14 -9.09 0.50
N GLY A 22 -9.26 -8.20 0.06
CA GLY A 22 -8.13 -8.59 -0.77
C GLY A 22 -7.09 -9.20 0.16
N GLN A 23 -6.64 -10.42 -0.11
CA GLN A 23 -5.73 -11.16 0.77
C GLN A 23 -4.47 -10.33 1.06
N THR A 24 -4.40 -9.74 2.25
CA THR A 24 -3.28 -8.90 2.67
C THR A 24 -2.18 -9.79 3.22
N GLN A 25 -1.44 -10.40 2.29
CA GLN A 25 -0.10 -10.84 2.57
C GLN A 25 0.67 -9.68 3.23
N PRO A 26 1.55 -9.93 4.21
CA PRO A 26 2.33 -8.87 4.82
C PRO A 26 3.19 -8.21 3.75
N ILE A 27 2.78 -7.02 3.29
CA ILE A 27 3.53 -6.24 2.30
C ILE A 27 4.75 -5.68 3.02
N ARG A 28 5.93 -6.25 2.75
CA ARG A 28 7.19 -5.82 3.35
C ARG A 28 8.06 -5.07 2.36
N HIS A 29 7.84 -5.30 1.07
CA HIS A 29 8.62 -4.72 -0.01
C HIS A 29 7.72 -3.99 -1.00
N ILE A 30 7.91 -2.67 -1.10
CA ILE A 30 7.22 -1.80 -2.05
C ILE A 30 8.23 -1.32 -3.09
N ALA A 31 7.93 -1.59 -4.36
CA ALA A 31 8.73 -1.15 -5.49
C ALA A 31 8.06 0.02 -6.21
N PHE A 32 8.71 1.18 -6.20
CA PHE A 32 8.32 2.35 -6.99
C PHE A 32 8.91 2.26 -8.40
N VAL A 33 8.05 2.22 -9.40
CA VAL A 33 8.42 1.93 -10.78
C VAL A 33 8.15 3.13 -11.68
N CYS A 34 9.18 3.58 -12.38
CA CYS A 34 9.12 4.63 -13.41
C CYS A 34 9.80 4.12 -14.68
N ASP A 35 9.45 4.72 -15.82
CA ASP A 35 10.07 4.44 -17.12
C ASP A 35 11.60 4.54 -17.09
N ALA A 36 12.14 5.61 -16.48
CA ALA A 36 13.58 5.86 -16.45
C ALA A 36 14.32 5.27 -15.24
N GLY A 37 13.61 4.83 -14.19
CA GLY A 37 14.24 4.40 -12.93
C GLY A 37 14.98 5.49 -12.13
N MET A 38 15.19 6.68 -12.69
CA MET A 38 15.77 7.87 -12.05
C MET A 38 14.81 9.05 -12.22
N GLY A 39 14.25 9.57 -11.13
CA GLY A 39 13.35 10.73 -11.17
C GLY A 39 12.23 10.64 -10.15
N SER A 40 10.99 10.71 -10.62
CA SER A 40 9.79 10.73 -9.79
C SER A 40 9.69 9.56 -8.81
N SER A 41 10.17 8.36 -9.18
CA SER A 41 10.23 7.20 -8.28
C SER A 41 11.13 7.39 -7.06
N ALA A 42 12.25 8.11 -7.19
CA ALA A 42 13.16 8.35 -6.07
C ALA A 42 12.54 9.33 -5.06
N MET A 43 11.86 10.37 -5.56
CA MET A 43 11.10 11.31 -4.74
C MET A 43 9.90 10.64 -4.05
N GLY A 44 9.12 9.84 -4.78
CA GLY A 44 7.99 9.09 -4.24
C GLY A 44 8.43 8.10 -3.16
N ALA A 45 9.48 7.30 -3.44
CA ALA A 45 10.01 6.34 -2.49
C ALA A 45 10.49 7.01 -1.19
N THR A 46 11.20 8.14 -1.29
CA THR A 46 11.69 8.87 -0.10
C THR A 46 10.54 9.44 0.73
N THR A 47 9.54 10.04 0.07
CA THR A 47 8.37 10.63 0.75
C THR A 47 7.53 9.55 1.40
N PHE A 48 7.27 8.46 0.69
CA PHE A 48 6.50 7.34 1.19
C PHE A 48 7.18 6.63 2.35
N ARG A 49 8.50 6.40 2.25
CA ARG A 49 9.31 5.89 3.34
C ARG A 49 9.22 6.76 4.59
N LYS A 50 9.33 8.09 4.47
CA LYS A 50 9.16 9.01 5.61
C LYS A 50 7.78 8.91 6.24
N ARG A 51 6.71 8.71 5.45
CA ARG A 51 5.35 8.52 5.97
C ARG A 51 5.20 7.18 6.71
N LEU A 52 5.78 6.11 6.19
CA LEU A 52 5.83 4.80 6.84
C LEU A 52 6.60 4.83 8.16
N GLU A 53 7.77 5.47 8.16
CA GLU A 53 8.57 5.67 9.38
C GLU A 53 7.78 6.46 10.44
N LYS A 54 7.03 7.50 10.03
CA LYS A 54 6.12 8.23 10.94
C LYS A 54 4.99 7.36 11.50
N ALA A 55 4.50 6.41 10.71
CA ALA A 55 3.47 5.47 11.14
C ALA A 55 4.03 4.30 11.97
N GLY A 56 5.35 4.21 12.15
CA GLY A 56 6.01 3.14 12.89
C GLY A 56 6.06 1.81 12.15
N VAL A 57 5.87 1.79 10.83
CA VAL A 57 5.80 0.55 10.05
C VAL A 57 7.13 0.30 9.33
N PRO A 58 7.89 -0.77 9.68
CA PRO A 58 9.22 -1.05 9.12
C PRO A 58 9.13 -1.72 7.73
N ILE A 59 8.56 -1.02 6.76
CA ILE A 59 8.46 -1.50 5.36
C ILE A 59 9.62 -0.97 4.53
N SER A 60 10.18 -1.84 3.68
CA SER A 60 11.23 -1.49 2.75
C SER A 60 10.64 -0.93 1.46
N VAL A 61 10.97 0.32 1.16
CA VAL A 61 10.59 0.99 -0.09
C VAL A 61 11.83 1.16 -0.97
N LYS A 62 11.77 0.65 -2.19
CA LYS A 62 12.84 0.79 -3.20
C LYS A 62 12.25 1.28 -4.52
N HIS A 63 13.09 1.84 -5.39
CA HIS A 63 12.68 2.29 -6.72
C HIS A 63 13.41 1.50 -7.81
N TYR A 64 12.70 1.24 -8.90
CA TYR A 64 13.15 0.41 -10.02
C TYR A 64 12.64 0.97 -11.35
N ALA A 65 13.24 0.52 -12.46
CA ALA A 65 12.72 0.75 -13.80
C ALA A 65 11.60 -0.23 -14.12
N ILE A 66 10.70 0.13 -15.03
CA ILE A 66 9.55 -0.72 -15.42
C ILE A 66 9.94 -2.08 -16.01
N GLU A 67 11.13 -2.16 -16.58
CA GLU A 67 11.68 -3.40 -17.14
C GLU A 67 12.44 -4.25 -16.10
N ASN A 68 12.81 -3.65 -14.97
CA ASN A 68 13.63 -4.26 -13.92
C ASN A 68 12.89 -4.35 -12.58
N ILE A 69 11.62 -4.82 -12.63
CA ILE A 69 10.81 -4.98 -11.43
C ILE A 69 11.23 -6.26 -10.70
N PRO A 70 11.67 -6.19 -9.44
CA PRO A 70 12.07 -7.38 -8.70
C PRO A 70 10.90 -8.35 -8.42
N PRO A 71 11.13 -9.67 -8.46
CA PRO A 71 10.15 -10.67 -8.05
C PRO A 71 9.90 -10.67 -6.54
N GLU A 72 10.77 -10.07 -5.73
CA GLU A 72 10.56 -9.91 -4.28
C GLU A 72 9.64 -8.73 -3.90
N ALA A 73 9.26 -7.87 -4.85
CA ALA A 73 8.29 -6.81 -4.57
C ALA A 73 6.89 -7.40 -4.37
N ASP A 74 6.30 -7.14 -3.21
CA ASP A 74 4.92 -7.52 -2.89
C ASP A 74 3.93 -6.56 -3.53
N LEU A 75 4.32 -5.28 -3.63
CA LEU A 75 3.48 -4.20 -4.16
C LEU A 75 4.28 -3.30 -5.09
N ILE A 76 3.68 -2.98 -6.23
CA ILE A 76 4.28 -2.09 -7.23
C ILE A 76 3.54 -0.75 -7.20
N VAL A 77 4.26 0.37 -7.15
CA VAL A 77 3.68 1.71 -7.27
C VAL A 77 4.19 2.34 -8.56
N THR A 78 3.31 2.72 -9.47
CA THR A 78 3.69 3.33 -10.74
C THR A 78 2.73 4.44 -11.14
N HIS A 79 3.08 5.22 -12.16
CA HIS A 79 2.22 6.30 -12.62
C HIS A 79 1.07 5.76 -13.48
N SER A 80 -0.11 6.36 -13.41
CA SER A 80 -1.28 5.98 -14.24
C SER A 80 -0.97 6.00 -15.74
N SER A 81 -0.11 6.91 -16.21
CA SER A 81 0.34 6.96 -17.61
C SER A 81 1.16 5.74 -18.05
N LEU A 82 1.72 4.97 -17.11
CA LEU A 82 2.57 3.80 -17.36
C LEU A 82 1.85 2.49 -17.02
N GLU A 83 0.58 2.54 -16.64
CA GLU A 83 -0.25 1.38 -16.29
C GLU A 83 -0.18 0.29 -17.36
N GLY A 84 -0.38 0.64 -18.64
CA GLY A 84 -0.40 -0.32 -19.74
C GLY A 84 0.94 -0.98 -20.04
N ARG A 85 2.06 -0.42 -19.56
CA ARG A 85 3.37 -1.10 -19.56
C ARG A 85 3.53 -1.97 -18.33
N ALA A 86 3.18 -1.47 -17.15
CA ALA A 86 3.33 -2.20 -15.90
C ALA A 86 2.50 -3.49 -15.91
N GLU A 87 1.29 -3.44 -16.46
CA GLU A 87 0.41 -4.60 -16.65
C GLU A 87 1.01 -5.67 -17.58
N ARG A 88 1.77 -5.27 -18.59
CA ARG A 88 2.44 -6.23 -19.49
C ARG A 88 3.66 -6.89 -18.84
N VAL A 89 4.31 -6.21 -17.90
CA VAL A 89 5.53 -6.69 -17.26
C VAL A 89 5.22 -7.51 -16.00
N SER A 90 4.17 -7.17 -15.27
CA SER A 90 3.83 -7.83 -14.01
C SER A 90 2.33 -7.89 -13.75
N ASP A 91 1.84 -9.10 -13.46
CA ASP A 91 0.46 -9.37 -12.99
C ASP A 91 0.29 -9.14 -11.47
N LYS A 92 1.31 -8.60 -10.81
CA LYS A 92 1.29 -8.31 -9.37
C LYS A 92 0.39 -7.13 -9.04
N PRO A 93 -0.08 -7.03 -7.78
CA PRO A 93 -0.85 -5.87 -7.34
C PRO A 93 -0.03 -4.59 -7.53
N LYS A 94 -0.58 -3.70 -8.37
CA LYS A 94 -0.01 -2.40 -8.72
C LYS A 94 -0.92 -1.29 -8.24
N VAL A 95 -0.35 -0.23 -7.71
CA VAL A 95 -1.05 0.99 -7.35
C VAL A 95 -0.61 2.10 -8.27
N LEU A 96 -1.61 2.71 -8.91
CA LEU A 96 -1.43 3.81 -9.82
C LEU A 96 -1.49 5.10 -9.02
N ILE A 97 -0.46 5.92 -9.18
CA ILE A 97 -0.41 7.26 -8.65
C ILE A 97 -0.43 8.25 -9.82
N SER A 98 -1.12 9.36 -9.62
CA SER A 98 -1.10 10.50 -10.55
C SER A 98 -0.12 11.56 -10.06
N ASN A 99 0.20 11.58 -8.77
CA ASN A 99 1.20 12.49 -8.21
C ASN A 99 2.05 11.82 -7.12
N TYR A 100 3.35 12.16 -7.09
CA TYR A 100 4.31 11.58 -6.14
C TYR A 100 4.37 12.35 -4.81
N LEU A 101 3.86 13.59 -4.79
CA LEU A 101 3.95 14.51 -3.66
C LEU A 101 2.74 14.47 -2.72
N GLY A 102 1.59 14.02 -3.20
CA GLY A 102 0.34 14.09 -2.44
C GLY A 102 -0.82 13.60 -3.27
N ASP A 103 -0.91 12.28 -3.40
CA ASP A 103 -2.00 11.61 -4.09
C ASP A 103 -2.79 10.77 -3.09
N SER A 104 -4.11 10.82 -3.19
CA SER A 104 -5.04 10.06 -2.35
C SER A 104 -4.74 8.56 -2.40
N ASN A 105 -4.20 8.05 -3.50
CA ASN A 105 -3.78 6.65 -3.62
C ASN A 105 -2.59 6.31 -2.72
N LEU A 106 -1.63 7.22 -2.52
CA LEU A 106 -0.53 6.98 -1.58
C LEU A 106 -1.04 6.97 -0.14
N ASP A 107 -1.92 7.89 0.22
CA ASP A 107 -2.48 7.94 1.56
C ASP A 107 -3.32 6.70 1.88
N ARG A 108 -4.16 6.28 0.93
CA ARG A 108 -4.92 5.03 1.05
C ARG A 108 -3.99 3.82 1.19
N LEU A 109 -2.92 3.76 0.39
CA LEU A 109 -1.94 2.68 0.45
C LEU A 109 -1.23 2.66 1.81
N LEU A 110 -0.85 3.83 2.33
CA LEU A 110 -0.26 3.95 3.66
C LEU A 110 -1.23 3.44 4.74
N GLU A 111 -2.47 3.90 4.73
CA GLU A 111 -3.51 3.45 5.68
C GLU A 111 -3.71 1.94 5.61
N GLN A 112 -3.76 1.37 4.41
CA GLN A 112 -3.88 -0.09 4.22
C GLN A 112 -2.68 -0.84 4.80
N LEU A 113 -1.46 -0.34 4.61
CA LEU A 113 -0.25 -0.96 5.17
C LEU A 113 -0.24 -0.89 6.70
N VAL A 114 -0.60 0.27 7.26
CA VAL A 114 -0.68 0.47 8.72
C VAL A 114 -1.75 -0.43 9.32
N ALA A 115 -2.94 -0.50 8.70
CA ALA A 115 -4.02 -1.38 9.15
C ALA A 115 -3.60 -2.86 9.12
N THR A 116 -2.96 -3.30 8.02
CA THR A 116 -2.47 -4.67 7.87
C THR A 116 -1.41 -5.02 8.92
N HIS A 117 -0.51 -4.09 9.25
CA HIS A 117 0.48 -4.28 10.30
C HIS A 117 -0.12 -4.27 11.70
N SER A 118 -1.10 -3.39 11.96
CA SER A 118 -1.77 -3.29 13.27
C SER A 118 -2.62 -4.52 13.60
N GLU A 119 -3.26 -5.15 12.61
CA GLU A 119 -4.04 -6.39 12.84
C GLU A 119 -3.17 -7.61 13.19
N LYS A 120 -1.88 -7.62 12.80
CA LYS A 120 -0.95 -8.71 13.15
C LYS A 120 -0.29 -8.57 14.52
N GLU A 121 -0.20 -7.37 15.07
CA GLU A 121 0.40 -7.15 16.40
C GLU A 121 -0.60 -7.44 17.54
N ALA A 122 -1.90 -7.51 17.23
CA ALA A 122 -2.98 -7.76 18.19
C ALA A 122 -3.37 -9.25 18.34
N VAL A 123 -2.59 -10.19 17.78
CA VAL A 123 -2.80 -11.65 17.90
C VAL A 123 -1.66 -12.30 18.65
#